data_AF-A0A3C1YU64-F1
#
_entry.id   AF-A0A3C1YU64-F1
#
_cell.length_a   1.000
_cell.length_b   1.000
_cell.length_c   1.000
_cell.angle_alpha   90.00
_cell.angle_beta   90.00
_cell.angle_gamma   90.00
#
_symmetry.space_group_name_H-M   'P 1'
#
loop_
_entity.id
_entity.type
_entity.pdbx_description
1 polymer ?
#
loop_
_entity_poly.entity_id
_entity_poly.type
_entity_poly.pdbx_seq_one_letter_code
_entity_poly.pdbx_strand_id
1 'polypeptide(L)'
;MLPSISLLSQERSGLPSHHGENGFINTDPDFAEAGFNEMAPWIAGKLGDFFSSTPKFDIPREVNDGSIFKENKSYTVTWIGHSTALIQMEGLNFLTDPVWSSKAG
;
A
#
# COMPACT_ATOMS: atom_id res chain seq x y z
N MET A 1 12.98 31.03 -18.58
CA MET A 1 11.53 31.19 -18.80
C MET A 1 10.92 29.80 -18.59
N LEU A 2 10.38 29.51 -17.40
CA LEU A 2 9.82 28.19 -17.07
C LEU A 2 8.33 28.20 -17.41
N PRO A 3 7.78 27.13 -18.03
CA PRO A 3 6.36 27.06 -18.31
C PRO A 3 5.58 26.91 -17.00
N SER A 4 4.60 27.77 -16.80
CA SER A 4 3.61 27.66 -15.73
C SER A 4 2.72 26.46 -16.03
N ILE A 5 2.80 25.41 -15.23
CA ILE A 5 1.82 24.31 -15.28
C ILE A 5 0.52 24.87 -14.70
N SER A 6 -0.42 25.19 -15.57
CA SER A 6 -1.79 25.49 -15.18
C SER A 6 -2.40 24.22 -14.61
N LEU A 7 -2.54 24.13 -13.28
CA LEU A 7 -3.49 23.19 -12.67
C LEU A 7 -4.89 23.64 -13.11
N LEU A 8 -5.35 23.11 -14.24
CA LEU A 8 -6.76 23.13 -14.58
C LEU A 8 -7.47 22.40 -13.44
N SER A 9 -8.19 23.16 -12.62
CA SER A 9 -9.26 22.63 -11.81
C SER A 9 -10.20 21.93 -12.78
N GLN A 10 -10.14 20.61 -12.79
CA GLN A 10 -11.09 19.80 -13.53
C GLN A 10 -12.45 20.13 -12.92
N GLU A 11 -13.32 20.82 -13.67
CA GLU A 11 -14.72 20.94 -13.29
C GLU A 11 -15.29 19.51 -13.26
N ARG A 12 -15.35 18.93 -12.06
CA ARG A 12 -15.96 17.62 -11.83
C ARG A 12 -17.46 17.83 -11.72
N SER A 13 -18.14 17.87 -12.86
CA SER A 13 -19.58 17.67 -12.87
C SER A 13 -19.87 16.22 -12.45
N GLY A 14 -20.41 16.04 -11.25
CA GLY A 14 -20.77 14.74 -10.68
C GLY A 14 -19.70 14.15 -9.76
N LEU A 15 -20.14 13.51 -8.67
CA LEU A 15 -19.25 12.66 -7.87
C LEU A 15 -18.75 11.48 -8.74
N PRO A 16 -17.49 11.03 -8.59
CA PRO A 16 -17.02 9.83 -9.28
C PRO A 16 -17.93 8.62 -9.02
N SER A 17 -18.00 7.68 -9.96
CA SER A 17 -18.88 6.50 -9.87
C SER A 17 -18.67 5.65 -8.60
N HIS A 18 -17.49 5.72 -7.99
CA HIS A 18 -17.17 5.05 -6.74
C HIS A 18 -17.63 5.81 -5.48
N HIS A 19 -18.40 6.89 -5.61
CA HIS A 19 -19.03 7.58 -4.49
C HIS A 19 -20.53 7.24 -4.46
N GLY A 20 -20.90 6.24 -3.66
CA GLY A 20 -22.28 5.94 -3.32
C GLY A 20 -22.83 6.88 -2.24
N GLU A 21 -24.10 6.70 -1.87
CA GLU A 21 -24.79 7.52 -0.85
C GLU A 21 -24.09 7.49 0.52
N ASN A 22 -23.45 6.37 0.86
CA ASN A 22 -22.80 6.14 2.16
C ASN A 22 -21.26 6.12 2.09
N GLY A 23 -20.66 6.63 1.01
CA GLY A 23 -19.21 6.71 0.85
C GLY A 23 -18.68 5.92 -0.35
N PHE A 24 -17.48 5.39 -0.22
CA PHE A 24 -16.81 4.69 -1.32
C PHE A 24 -17.51 3.35 -1.64
N ILE A 25 -17.76 3.08 -2.93
CA ILE A 25 -18.23 1.79 -3.44
C ILE A 25 -17.24 1.22 -4.46
N ASN A 26 -17.08 -0.10 -4.48
CA ASN A 26 -16.39 -0.76 -5.58
C ASN A 26 -17.30 -0.76 -6.82
N THR A 27 -16.80 -0.24 -7.94
CA THR A 27 -17.57 -0.12 -9.19
C THR A 27 -17.39 -1.31 -10.13
N ASP A 28 -16.59 -2.31 -9.74
CA ASP A 28 -16.43 -3.54 -10.50
C ASP A 28 -17.79 -4.28 -10.59
N PRO A 29 -18.32 -4.55 -11.80
CA PRO A 29 -19.62 -5.20 -11.97
C PRO A 29 -19.66 -6.63 -11.41
N ASP A 30 -18.50 -7.29 -11.29
CA ASP A 30 -18.39 -8.64 -10.72
C ASP A 30 -18.10 -8.61 -9.21
N PHE A 31 -18.06 -7.42 -8.60
CA PHE A 31 -17.87 -7.30 -7.17
C PHE A 31 -19.07 -7.86 -6.41
N ALA A 32 -18.81 -8.93 -5.65
CA ALA A 32 -19.71 -9.43 -4.64
C ALA A 32 -19.02 -9.29 -3.27
N GLU A 33 -19.73 -8.71 -2.30
CA GLU A 33 -19.26 -8.73 -0.91
C GLU A 33 -19.30 -10.17 -0.39
N ALA A 34 -18.21 -10.61 0.24
CA ALA A 34 -18.15 -11.93 0.84
C ALA A 34 -19.21 -12.03 1.96
N GLY A 35 -20.08 -13.03 1.85
CA GLY A 35 -21.13 -13.27 2.84
C GLY A 35 -20.59 -13.86 4.15
N PHE A 36 -21.35 -13.74 5.23
CA PHE A 36 -20.96 -14.29 6.54
C PHE A 36 -20.61 -15.80 6.48
N ASN A 37 -21.36 -16.58 5.71
CA ASN A 37 -21.13 -18.03 5.56
C ASN A 37 -19.83 -18.35 4.80
N GLU A 38 -19.38 -17.46 3.91
CA GLU A 38 -18.14 -17.61 3.16
C GLU A 38 -16.92 -17.27 4.05
N MET A 39 -17.08 -16.31 4.96
CA MET A 39 -16.04 -15.93 5.92
C MET A 39 -15.94 -16.87 7.13
N ALA A 40 -17.04 -17.48 7.56
CA ALA A 40 -17.13 -18.35 8.73
C ALA A 40 -16.02 -19.43 8.83
N PRO A 41 -15.73 -20.23 7.78
CA PRO A 41 -14.67 -21.24 7.85
C PRO A 41 -13.28 -20.63 8.08
N TRP A 42 -12.99 -19.47 7.50
CA TRP A 42 -11.73 -18.76 7.71
C TRP A 42 -11.61 -18.25 9.15
N ILE A 43 -12.68 -17.66 9.70
CA ILE A 43 -12.72 -17.17 11.09
C ILE A 43 -12.52 -18.33 12.07
N ALA A 44 -13.22 -19.44 11.88
CA ALA A 44 -13.10 -20.62 12.72
C ALA A 44 -11.66 -21.19 12.71
N GLY A 45 -11.05 -21.27 11.51
CA GLY A 45 -9.66 -21.70 11.36
C GLY A 45 -8.63 -20.74 11.97
N LYS A 46 -9.00 -19.47 12.19
CA LYS A 46 -8.14 -18.42 12.73
C LYS A 46 -8.37 -18.13 14.22
N LEU A 47 -9.40 -18.69 14.85
CA LEU A 47 -9.76 -18.39 16.25
C LEU A 47 -8.60 -18.56 17.23
N GLY A 48 -7.77 -19.60 17.06
CA GLY A 48 -6.58 -19.80 17.88
C GLY A 48 -5.45 -18.79 17.61
N ASP A 49 -5.29 -18.35 16.36
CA ASP A 49 -4.31 -17.34 15.97
C ASP A 49 -4.69 -15.95 16.51
N PHE A 50 -5.98 -15.63 16.63
CA PHE A 50 -6.45 -14.34 17.19
C PHE A 50 -5.97 -14.10 18.63
N PHE A 51 -5.77 -15.15 19.42
CA PHE A 51 -5.24 -15.04 20.78
C PHE A 51 -3.71 -15.11 20.86
N SER A 52 -3.04 -15.30 19.73
CA SER A 52 -1.58 -15.30 19.64
C SER A 52 -1.10 -13.97 19.08
N SER A 53 -0.52 -13.13 19.94
CA SER A 53 0.16 -11.90 19.50
C SER A 53 1.59 -12.15 18.99
N THR A 54 2.06 -13.39 19.01
CA THR A 54 3.43 -13.74 18.63
C THR A 54 3.49 -14.08 17.14
N PRO A 55 4.28 -13.36 16.32
CA PRO A 55 4.59 -13.78 14.98
C PRO A 55 5.21 -15.19 15.01
N LYS A 56 4.68 -16.11 14.21
CA LYS A 56 5.22 -17.49 14.12
C LYS A 56 6.59 -17.54 13.43
N PHE A 57 6.98 -16.47 12.75
CA PHE A 57 8.20 -16.35 11.96
C PHE A 57 8.85 -14.99 12.24
N ASP A 58 10.14 -15.01 12.53
CA ASP A 58 10.96 -13.81 12.62
C ASP A 58 11.46 -13.46 11.22
N ILE A 59 11.05 -12.30 10.70
CA ILE A 59 11.44 -11.87 9.37
C ILE A 59 12.87 -11.33 9.45
N PRO A 60 13.84 -11.93 8.73
CA PRO A 60 15.23 -11.48 8.80
C PRO A 60 15.33 -10.02 8.34
N ARG A 61 16.05 -9.23 9.11
CA ARG A 61 16.31 -7.81 8.81
C ARG A 61 17.74 -7.66 8.33
N GLU A 62 17.88 -7.28 7.08
CA GLU A 62 19.19 -6.96 6.50
C GLU A 62 19.61 -5.54 6.89
N VAL A 63 20.87 -5.38 7.29
CA VAL A 63 21.45 -4.06 7.54
C VAL A 63 21.66 -3.39 6.18
N ASN A 64 21.14 -2.17 6.05
CA ASN A 64 21.34 -1.37 4.84
C ASN A 64 22.30 -0.20 5.14
N ASP A 65 23.50 -0.27 4.56
CA ASP A 65 24.53 0.77 4.66
C ASP A 65 24.43 1.86 3.56
N GLY A 66 23.39 1.76 2.71
CA GLY A 66 23.13 2.66 1.60
C GLY A 66 24.04 2.48 0.38
N SER A 67 24.94 1.50 0.39
CA SER A 67 25.80 1.19 -0.77
C SER A 67 24.98 0.71 -1.97
N ILE A 68 23.94 -0.09 -1.72
CA ILE A 68 23.06 -0.68 -2.74
C ILE A 68 22.34 0.37 -3.59
N PHE A 69 22.18 1.59 -3.07
CA PHE A 69 21.49 2.70 -3.73
C PHE A 69 22.41 3.56 -4.59
N LYS A 70 23.73 3.42 -4.40
CA LYS A 70 24.76 4.16 -5.15
C LYS A 70 25.17 3.42 -6.43
N GLU A 71 24.88 2.12 -6.49
CA GLU A 71 25.06 1.33 -7.70
C GLU A 71 24.03 1.77 -8.73
N ASN A 72 24.49 2.14 -9.93
CA ASN A 72 23.66 2.67 -11.01
C ASN A 72 22.87 1.54 -11.70
N LYS A 73 22.07 0.82 -10.93
CA LYS A 73 21.18 -0.25 -11.40
C LYS A 73 19.97 0.40 -12.09
N SER A 74 19.58 -0.12 -13.25
CA SER A 74 18.50 0.48 -14.05
C SER A 74 17.14 0.50 -13.33
N TYR A 75 16.85 -0.53 -12.53
CA TYR A 75 15.61 -0.66 -11.77
C TYR A 75 15.86 -1.46 -10.49
N THR A 76 15.52 -0.90 -9.32
CA THR A 76 15.62 -1.59 -8.03
C THR A 76 14.41 -1.30 -7.15
N VAL A 77 14.08 -2.28 -6.30
CA VAL A 77 13.10 -2.11 -5.24
C VAL A 77 13.72 -2.61 -3.95
N THR A 78 13.72 -1.77 -2.92
CA THR A 78 14.13 -2.14 -1.56
C THR A 78 12.95 -2.01 -0.64
N TRP A 79 12.50 -3.14 -0.09
CA TRP A 79 11.45 -3.16 0.91
C TRP A 79 12.02 -2.79 2.28
N ILE A 80 11.47 -1.74 2.89
CA ILE A 80 11.90 -1.24 4.20
C ILE A 80 11.03 -1.84 5.31
N GLY A 81 9.73 -2.00 5.06
CA GLY A 81 8.77 -2.60 5.98
C GLY A 81 7.34 -2.11 5.71
N HIS A 82 6.32 -2.87 6.15
CA HIS A 82 4.90 -2.57 5.85
C HIS A 82 4.69 -2.29 4.35
N SER A 83 4.04 -1.17 3.99
CA SER A 83 3.89 -0.67 2.61
C SER A 83 5.00 0.32 2.21
N THR A 84 6.04 0.51 3.02
CA THR A 84 7.19 1.37 2.70
C THR A 84 8.24 0.63 1.85
N ALA A 85 8.43 1.11 0.63
CA ALA A 85 9.47 0.64 -0.29
C ALA A 85 10.15 1.81 -1.00
N LEU A 86 11.47 1.71 -1.15
CA LEU A 86 12.24 2.59 -2.03
C LEU A 86 12.31 1.94 -3.42
N ILE A 87 11.79 2.63 -4.42
CA ILE A 87 11.85 2.23 -5.82
C ILE A 87 12.80 3.17 -6.54
N GLN A 88 13.82 2.61 -7.19
CA GLN A 88 14.75 3.39 -8.02
C GLN A 88 14.59 2.99 -9.47
N MET A 89 14.37 3.96 -10.36
CA MET A 89 14.21 3.73 -11.79
C MET A 89 14.59 4.98 -12.57
N GLU A 90 15.34 4.82 -13.66
CA GLU A 90 15.71 5.93 -14.56
C GLU A 90 16.32 7.14 -13.82
N GLY A 91 17.11 6.88 -12.77
CA GLY A 91 17.73 7.92 -11.94
C GLY A 91 16.79 8.62 -10.95
N LEU A 92 15.53 8.21 -10.85
CA LEU A 92 14.55 8.71 -9.88
C LEU A 92 14.42 7.77 -8.68
N ASN A 93 14.11 8.35 -7.53
CA ASN A 93 13.82 7.63 -6.29
C ASN A 93 12.39 7.92 -5.85
N PHE A 94 11.57 6.89 -5.74
CA PHE A 94 10.19 6.95 -5.23
C PHE A 94 10.12 6.23 -3.90
N LEU A 95 9.39 6.82 -2.95
CA LEU A 95 9.19 6.24 -1.64
C LEU A 95 7.68 6.08 -1.40
N THR A 96 7.25 4.85 -1.18
CA THR A 96 5.83 4.54 -0.94
C THR A 96 5.52 4.65 0.55
N ASP A 97 4.34 5.16 0.89
CA ASP A 97 3.75 5.25 2.24
C ASP A 97 4.78 5.29 3.38
N PRO A 98 5.58 6.36 3.46
CA PRO A 98 6.72 6.40 4.37
C PRO A 98 6.30 6.37 5.85
N VAL A 99 6.64 5.29 6.56
CA VAL A 99 6.41 5.17 8.02
C VAL A 99 7.71 4.74 8.71
N TRP A 100 8.24 5.61 9.57
CA TRP A 100 9.39 5.31 10.45
C TRP A 100 9.06 5.39 11.94
N SER A 101 7.83 5.73 12.30
CA SER A 101 7.39 5.70 13.68
C SER A 101 7.27 4.25 14.17
N SER A 102 7.38 4.07 15.48
CA SER A 102 7.13 2.76 16.11
C SER A 102 5.65 2.35 16.07
N LYS A 103 4.74 3.29 15.77
CA LYS A 103 3.30 3.09 15.65
C LYS A 103 2.74 3.99 14.55
N ALA A 104 1.90 3.42 13.70
CA ALA A 104 1.02 4.16 12.80
C ALA A 104 -0.34 4.36 13.47
N GLY A 105 -1.03 5.47 13.17
CA GLY A 105 -2.33 5.84 13.72
C GLY A 105 -3.33 6.14 12.61
#